data_AF-A0A3M1FKU8-F1
#
_entry.id   AF-A0A3M1FKU8-F1
#
_cell.length_a   1.000
_cell.length_b   1.000
_cell.length_c   1.000
_cell.angle_alpha   90.00
_cell.angle_beta   90.00
_cell.angle_gamma   90.00
#
_symmetry.space_group_name_H-M   'P 1'
#
loop_
_entity.id
_entity.type
_entity.pdbx_description
1 polymer ?
#
loop_
_entity_poly.entity_id
_entity_poly.type
_entity_poly.pdbx_seq_one_letter_code
_entity_poly.pdbx_strand_id
1 'polypeptide(L)' 'MKRSEKEELKRKSVAELQKLLQEKREELRTLRFDIAAGKVKNLFLLRDTKKTIARILTLLRQHEGAVRDKTAAKKK' A
#
# COMPACT_ATOMS: atom_id res chain seq x y z
N MET A 1 7.99 -1.68 14.22
CA MET A 1 7.83 -0.92 12.96
C MET A 1 9.21 -0.56 12.42
N LYS A 2 9.50 -0.83 11.15
CA LYS A 2 10.71 -0.32 10.47
C LYS A 2 10.38 1.03 9.81
N ARG A 3 11.11 2.09 10.17
CA ARG A 3 10.98 3.44 9.58
C ARG A 3 11.40 3.45 8.10
N SER A 4 12.29 2.54 7.71
CA SER A 4 12.89 2.44 6.38
C SER A 4 11.88 2.16 5.26
N GLU A 5 10.88 1.30 5.48
CA GLU A 5 9.92 0.92 4.42
C GLU A 5 9.10 2.10 3.91
N LYS A 6 8.80 3.09 4.76
CA LYS A 6 8.06 4.29 4.35
C LYS A 6 8.86 5.15 3.37
N GLU A 7 10.17 5.21 3.52
CA GLU A 7 11.04 6.01 2.64
C GLU A 7 11.29 5.30 1.32
N GLU A 8 11.43 3.97 1.36
CA GLU A 8 11.53 3.15 0.15
C GLU A 8 10.26 3.22 -0.70
N LEU A 9 9.08 3.17 -0.06
CA LEU A 9 7.80 3.31 -0.76
C LEU A 9 7.62 4.68 -1.44
N LYS A 10 8.26 5.74 -0.93
CA LYS A 10 8.23 7.06 -1.56
C LYS A 10 9.16 7.17 -2.78
N ARG A 11 10.21 6.35 -2.85
CA ARG A 11 11.19 6.36 -3.94
C ARG A 11 10.78 5.48 -5.12
N LYS A 12 9.87 4.52 -4.91
CA LYS A 12 9.38 3.60 -5.94
C LYS A 12 8.47 4.29 -6.94
N SER A 13 8.50 3.82 -8.18
CA SER A 13 7.64 4.32 -9.26
C SER A 13 6.18 3.92 -9.02
N VAL A 14 5.24 4.67 -9.59
CA VAL A 14 3.79 4.40 -9.53
C VAL A 14 3.47 2.97 -9.99
N ALA A 15 4.14 2.49 -11.03
CA ALA A 15 3.96 1.13 -11.54
C ALA A 15 4.42 0.04 -10.54
N GLU A 16 5.53 0.29 -9.83
CA GLU A 16 6.04 -0.63 -8.81
C GLU A 16 5.14 -0.64 -7.57
N LEU A 17 4.59 0.52 -7.20
CA LEU A 17 3.62 0.64 -6.13
C LEU A 17 2.34 -0.15 -6.42
N GLN A 18 1.87 -0.15 -7.67
CA GLN A 18 0.72 -0.96 -8.09
C GLN A 18 1.01 -2.47 -8.04
N LYS A 19 2.19 -2.91 -8.46
CA LYS A 19 2.61 -4.32 -8.34
C LYS A 19 2.66 -4.76 -6.87
N LEU A 20 3.33 -3.97 -6.01
CA LEU A 20 3.39 -4.23 -4.57
C LEU A 20 2.00 -4.23 -3.92
N LEU A 21 1.07 -3.39 -4.40
CA LEU A 21 -0.30 -3.39 -3.92
C LEU A 21 -1.00 -4.74 -4.18
N GLN A 22 -0.79 -5.33 -5.37
CA GLN A 22 -1.34 -6.63 -5.71
C GLN A 22 -0.75 -7.74 -4.85
N GLU A 23 0.57 -7.81 -4.74
CA GLU A 23 1.26 -8.80 -3.90
C GLU A 23 0.79 -8.72 -2.43
N LYS A 24 0.71 -7.51 -1.86
CA LYS A 24 0.22 -7.32 -0.48
C LYS A 24 -1.25 -7.67 -0.30
N ARG A 25 -2.08 -7.60 -1.34
CA ARG A 25 -3.48 -8.05 -1.29
C ARG A 25 -3.59 -9.56 -1.30
N GLU A 26 -2.75 -10.24 -2.09
CA GLU A 26 -2.68 -11.70 -2.10
C GLU A 26 -2.17 -12.24 -0.76
N GLU A 27 -1.12 -11.61 -0.20
CA GLU A 27 -0.60 -11.94 1.12
C GLU A 27 -1.65 -11.71 2.23
N LEU A 28 -2.49 -10.68 2.09
CA LEU A 28 -3.61 -10.46 3.01
C LEU A 28 -4.69 -11.54 2.89
N ARG A 29 -4.90 -12.09 1.69
CA ARG A 29 -5.85 -13.17 1.43
C ARG A 29 -5.36 -14.48 2.06
N THR A 30 -4.09 -14.84 1.86
CA THR A 30 -3.48 -16.03 2.51
C THR A 30 -3.51 -15.90 4.03
N LEU A 31 -3.10 -14.75 4.58
CA LEU A 31 -3.18 -14.48 6.02
C LEU A 31 -4.60 -14.61 6.57
N ARG A 32 -5.63 -14.19 5.82
CA ARG A 32 -7.04 -14.38 6.22
C ARG A 32 -7.42 -15.86 6.26
N PHE A 33 -7.00 -16.65 5.26
CA PHE A 33 -7.25 -18.09 5.26
C PHE A 33 -6.53 -18.79 6.40
N ASP A 34 -5.28 -18.44 6.67
CA ASP A 34 -4.50 -19.05 7.75
C ASP A 34 -5.06 -18.70 9.13
N ILE A 35 -5.57 -17.47 9.31
CA ILE A 35 -6.29 -17.06 10.53
C ILE A 35 -7.61 -17.83 10.67
N ALA A 36 -8.37 -17.98 9.59
CA ALA A 36 -9.61 -18.77 9.59
C ALA A 36 -9.34 -20.26 9.90
N ALA A 37 -8.21 -20.79 9.44
CA ALA A 37 -7.75 -22.14 9.76
C ALA A 37 -7.23 -22.30 11.20
N GLY A 38 -7.18 -21.22 12.00
CA GLY A 38 -6.78 -21.25 13.42
C GLY A 38 -5.29 -21.51 13.65
N LYS A 39 -4.45 -21.49 12.61
CA LYS A 39 -3.02 -21.83 12.68
C LYS A 39 -2.11 -20.62 12.98
N VAL A 40 -2.64 -19.40 12.97
CA VAL A 40 -1.82 -18.18 13.02
C VAL A 40 -1.76 -17.58 14.42
N LYS A 41 -0.55 -17.58 15.01
CA LYS A 41 -0.24 -16.96 16.31
C LYS A 41 -0.18 -15.43 16.28
N ASN A 42 -0.08 -14.79 15.11
CA ASN A 42 0.31 -13.38 14.99
C ASN A 42 -0.72 -12.51 14.24
N LEU A 43 -1.82 -12.12 14.92
CA LEU A 43 -2.79 -11.14 14.39
C LEU A 43 -2.15 -9.77 14.04
N PHE A 44 -1.00 -9.46 14.64
CA PHE A 44 -0.26 -8.22 14.39
C PHE A 44 0.16 -8.08 12.92
N LEU A 45 0.49 -9.18 12.25
CA LEU A 45 0.90 -9.18 10.83
C LEU A 45 -0.23 -8.70 9.93
N LEU A 46 -1.48 -9.10 10.20
CA LEU A 46 -2.65 -8.65 9.44
C LEU A 46 -2.86 -7.13 9.59
N ARG A 47 -2.66 -6.61 10.79
CA ARG A 47 -2.80 -5.16 11.04
C ARG A 47 -1.70 -4.37 10.34
N ASP A 48 -0.49 -4.91 10.26
CA ASP A 48 0.64 -4.26 9.61
C ASP A 48 0.51 -4.28 8.08
N THR A 49 0.14 -5.43 7.49
CA THR A 49 -0.18 -5.52 6.04
C THR A 49 -1.27 -4.54 5.62
N LYS A 50 -2.36 -4.42 6.41
CA LYS A 50 -3.41 -3.40 6.16
C LYS A 50 -2.84 -1.97 6.17
N LYS A 51 -1.97 -1.64 7.13
CA LYS A 51 -1.32 -0.31 7.21
C LYS A 51 -0.41 -0.05 6.02
N THR A 52 0.32 -1.06 5.55
CA THR A 52 1.18 -0.95 4.36
C THR A 52 0.36 -0.69 3.11
N ILE A 53 -0.75 -1.41 2.91
CA ILE A 53 -1.69 -1.16 1.78
C ILE A 53 -2.24 0.27 1.82
N ALA A 54 -2.69 0.74 2.99
CA ALA A 54 -3.23 2.09 3.12
C ALA A 54 -2.19 3.18 2.78
N ARG A 55 -0.92 2.97 3.14
CA ARG A 55 0.17 3.89 2.79
C ARG A 55 0.43 3.91 1.29
N ILE A 56 0.48 2.75 0.62
CA ILE A 56 0.63 2.67 -0.83
C ILE A 56 -0.49 3.44 -1.54
N LEU A 57 -1.75 3.21 -1.13
CA LEU A 57 -2.90 3.92 -1.69
C LEU A 57 -2.83 5.43 -1.46
N THR A 58 -2.34 5.87 -0.30
CA THR A 58 -2.15 7.30 -0.01
C THR A 58 -1.11 7.92 -0.94
N LEU A 59 0.01 7.24 -1.18
CA LEU A 59 1.05 7.72 -2.09
C LEU A 59 0.56 7.79 -3.54
N LEU A 60 -0.16 6.76 -3.99
CA LEU A 60 -0.81 6.76 -5.32
C LEU A 60 -1.75 7.94 -5.48
N ARG A 61 -2.59 8.21 -4.47
CA ARG A 61 -3.52 9.34 -4.49
C ARG A 61 -2.82 10.69 -4.42
N GLN A 62 -1.70 10.81 -3.70
CA GLN A 62 -0.87 12.02 -3.70
C GLN A 62 -0.30 12.30 -5.10
N HIS A 63 0.15 11.24 -5.79
CA HIS A 63 0.63 11.36 -7.17
C HIS A 63 -0.50 11.78 -8.12
N GLU A 64 -1.69 11.19 -8.00
CA GLU A 64 -2.86 11.57 -8.81
C GLU A 64 -3.36 13.00 -8.51
N GLY A 65 -3.39 13.40 -7.25
CA GLY A 65 -3.80 14.75 -6.83
C GLY A 65 -2.88 15.82 -7.41
N ALA A 66 -1.56 15.60 -7.34
CA ALA A 66 -0.58 16.50 -7.95
C ALA A 66 -0.72 16.63 -9.48
N VAL A 67 -1.25 15.60 -10.16
CA VAL A 67 -1.55 15.66 -11.61
C VAL A 67 -2.81 16.48 -11.87
N ARG A 68 -3.84 16.36 -11.02
CA ARG A 68 -5.10 17.14 -11.14
C ARG A 68 -4.89 18.64 -10.92
N ASP A 69 -4.01 19.03 -10.00
CA ASP A 69 -3.71 20.45 -9.78
C ASP A 69 -3.00 21.09 -10.99
N LYS A 70 -2.14 20.33 -11.68
CA LYS A 70 -1.47 20.79 -12.91
C LYS A 70 -2.39 20.89 -14.12
N THR A 71 -3.37 19.99 -14.25
CA THR A 71 -4.35 20.05 -15.35
C THR A 71 -5.39 21.15 -15.12
N ALA A 72 -5.72 21.49 -13.87
CA ALA A 72 -6.56 22.64 -13.53
C ALA A 72 -5.86 23.98 -13.80
N ALA A 73 -4.56 24.09 -13.51
CA ALA A 73 -3.77 25.31 -13.75
C ALA A 73 -3.52 25.60 -15.25
N LYS A 74 -3.52 24.57 -16.11
CA LYS A 74 -3.28 24.71 -17.56
C LYS A 74 -4.53 25.13 -18.36
N LYS A 75 -5.70 25.20 -17.70
CA LYS A 75 -6.99 25.51 -18.32
C LYS A 75 -7.49 26.94 -17.99
N LYS A 76 -6.62 27.76 -17.39
CA LYS A 76 -6.90 29.16 -17.05
C LYS A 76 -6.04 30.10 -17.88
#